data_AF-A0A1I3PIV1-F1
#
_entry.id   AF-A0A1I3PIV1-F1
#
_cell.length_a   1.000
_cell.length_b   1.000
_cell.length_c   1.000
_cell.angle_alpha   90.00
_cell.angle_beta   90.00
_cell.angle_gamma   90.00
#
_symmetry.space_group_name_H-M   'P 1'
#
loop_
_entity.id
_entity.type
_entity.pdbx_description
1 polymer ?
#
loop_
_entity_poly.entity_id
_entity_poly.type
_entity_poly.pdbx_seq_one_letter_code
_entity_poly.pdbx_strand_id
1 'polypeptide(L)'
;MPNGQQNDGTRSYTLSEEVFHQAGLDIHSQMVYIILKCFATESHFPNVAEIAKLGRMDEKQAVKALQRLVELKILPLKLFRRMVGVFQDDRLSWSAKGLLLFCKEHPRVELHSLLEMASQSGEDEENIRRSLQELSLYGYLDEFPEWRQIAN
;
A
#
# COMPACT_ATOMS: atom_id res chain seq x y z
N MET A 1 7.51 -23.20 -47.43
CA MET A 1 8.09 -22.74 -46.15
C MET A 1 7.08 -21.79 -45.51
N PRO A 2 6.34 -22.16 -44.44
CA PRO A 2 5.40 -21.25 -43.82
C PRO A 2 6.15 -20.36 -42.82
N ASN A 3 6.18 -19.05 -43.08
CA ASN A 3 6.58 -18.06 -42.09
C ASN A 3 5.45 -17.95 -41.06
N GLY A 4 5.66 -18.53 -39.88
CA GLY A 4 4.86 -18.22 -38.70
C GLY A 4 5.18 -16.80 -38.23
N GLN A 5 4.44 -15.81 -38.73
CA GLN A 5 4.33 -14.54 -38.02
C GLN A 5 3.60 -14.82 -36.71
N GLN A 6 4.35 -14.90 -35.61
CA GLN A 6 3.79 -14.70 -34.29
C GLN A 6 3.19 -13.30 -34.29
N ASN A 7 1.87 -13.24 -34.26
CA ASN A 7 1.12 -12.02 -34.03
C ASN A 7 1.47 -11.60 -32.61
N ASP A 8 2.46 -10.72 -32.46
CA ASP A 8 2.77 -10.06 -31.20
C ASP A 8 1.55 -9.17 -30.91
N GLY A 9 0.56 -9.78 -30.25
CA GLY A 9 -0.79 -9.25 -30.12
C GLY A 9 -0.71 -7.87 -29.50
N THR A 10 -0.90 -6.84 -30.30
CA THR A 10 -0.89 -5.44 -29.85
C THR A 10 -2.03 -5.31 -28.84
N ARG A 11 -1.69 -5.37 -27.55
CA ARG A 11 -2.65 -5.16 -26.47
C ARG A 11 -3.03 -3.69 -26.48
N SER A 12 -4.25 -3.41 -26.95
CA SER A 12 -4.83 -2.08 -26.89
C SER A 12 -5.40 -1.87 -25.50
N TYR A 13 -4.99 -0.78 -24.84
CA TYR A 13 -5.56 -0.34 -23.57
C TYR A 13 -6.23 1.01 -23.80
N THR A 14 -7.50 1.13 -23.43
CA THR A 14 -8.21 2.41 -23.43
C THR A 14 -7.98 3.09 -22.09
N LEU A 15 -7.34 4.26 -22.12
CA LEU A 15 -7.12 5.08 -20.94
C LEU A 15 -8.03 6.31 -21.02
N SER A 16 -8.75 6.62 -19.93
CA SER A 16 -9.51 7.87 -19.84
C SER A 16 -8.54 9.05 -19.82
N GLU A 17 -8.78 10.06 -20.67
CA GLU A 17 -8.00 11.29 -20.69
C GLU A 17 -8.16 12.13 -19.41
N GLU A 18 -9.20 11.86 -18.63
CA GLU A 18 -9.53 12.58 -17.39
C GLU A 18 -8.38 12.52 -16.38
N VAL A 19 -7.61 11.43 -16.37
CA VAL A 19 -6.47 11.28 -15.43
C VAL A 19 -5.34 12.26 -15.72
N PHE A 20 -5.16 12.67 -16.98
CA PHE A 20 -4.13 13.65 -17.35
C PHE A 20 -4.53 15.08 -16.99
N HIS A 21 -5.83 15.32 -16.82
CA HIS A 21 -6.38 16.64 -16.51
C HIS A 21 -6.71 16.81 -15.02
N GLN A 22 -6.59 15.75 -14.22
CA GLN A 22 -6.88 15.81 -12.79
C GLN A 22 -5.79 16.62 -12.04
N ALA A 23 -6.23 17.72 -11.44
CA ALA A 23 -5.36 18.60 -10.68
C ALA A 23 -4.67 17.87 -9.52
N GLY A 24 -3.35 18.06 -9.40
CA GLY A 24 -2.55 17.47 -8.33
C GLY A 24 -2.04 16.04 -8.60
N LEU A 25 -2.17 15.53 -9.83
CA LEU A 25 -1.37 14.40 -10.32
C LEU A 25 -0.12 14.89 -11.03
N ASP A 26 1.03 14.49 -10.50
CA ASP A 26 2.32 14.69 -11.18
C ASP A 26 2.57 13.61 -12.23
N ILE A 27 3.65 13.77 -13.00
CA ILE A 27 4.01 12.85 -14.07
C ILE A 27 4.25 11.42 -13.55
N HIS A 28 4.77 11.26 -12.33
CA HIS A 28 4.99 9.95 -11.73
C HIS A 28 3.67 9.26 -11.39
N SER A 29 2.72 9.98 -10.79
CA SER A 29 1.39 9.48 -10.46
C SER A 29 0.61 9.09 -11.70
N GLN A 30 0.69 9.89 -12.78
CA GLN A 30 0.09 9.55 -14.07
C GLN A 30 0.72 8.28 -14.66
N MET A 31 2.06 8.17 -14.64
CA MET A 31 2.75 7.00 -15.17
C MET A 31 2.41 5.72 -14.39
N VAL A 32 2.39 5.79 -13.05
CA VAL A 32 1.95 4.67 -12.21
C VAL A 32 0.51 4.27 -12.53
N TYR A 33 -0.40 5.23 -12.70
CA TYR A 33 -1.76 4.93 -13.10
C TYR A 33 -1.84 4.20 -14.45
N ILE A 34 -1.09 4.66 -15.46
CA ILE A 34 -1.01 4.00 -16.77
C ILE A 34 -0.54 2.56 -16.61
N ILE A 35 0.57 2.34 -15.88
CA ILE A 35 1.11 1.01 -15.61
C ILE A 35 0.03 0.13 -14.98
N LEU A 36 -0.61 0.58 -13.88
CA LEU A 36 -1.64 -0.21 -13.21
C LEU A 36 -2.83 -0.55 -14.11
N LYS A 37 -3.19 0.33 -15.07
CA LYS A 37 -4.24 0.05 -16.05
C LYS A 37 -3.83 -1.00 -17.06
N CYS A 38 -2.56 -1.06 -17.45
CA CYS A 38 -2.04 -2.14 -18.30
C CYS A 38 -2.14 -3.51 -17.61
N PHE A 39 -2.04 -3.56 -16.27
CA PHE A 39 -2.14 -4.79 -15.48
C PHE A 39 -3.55 -5.06 -14.94
N ALA A 40 -4.56 -4.23 -15.25
CA ALA A 40 -5.90 -4.35 -14.66
C ALA A 40 -6.63 -5.65 -15.04
N THR A 41 -6.22 -6.29 -16.15
CA THR A 41 -6.78 -7.57 -16.61
C THR A 41 -5.90 -8.77 -16.25
N GLU A 42 -4.72 -8.52 -15.65
CA GLU A 42 -3.80 -9.57 -15.26
C GLU A 42 -4.10 -10.11 -13.87
N SER A 43 -3.74 -11.37 -13.62
CA SER A 43 -3.93 -12.02 -12.33
C SER A 43 -3.01 -11.47 -11.24
N HIS A 44 -1.90 -10.85 -11.64
CA HIS A 44 -0.89 -10.31 -10.74
C HIS A 44 -0.62 -8.84 -11.09
N PHE A 45 -0.73 -7.99 -10.08
CA PHE A 45 -0.28 -6.60 -10.18
C PHE A 45 1.24 -6.55 -9.98
N PRO A 46 1.93 -5.62 -10.64
CA PRO A 46 3.37 -5.46 -10.49
C PRO A 46 3.71 -4.98 -9.06
N ASN A 47 4.87 -5.40 -8.56
CA ASN A 47 5.41 -4.88 -7.30
C ASN A 47 6.03 -3.47 -7.50
N VAL A 48 6.40 -2.81 -6.40
CA VAL A 48 6.97 -1.44 -6.43
C VAL A 48 8.22 -1.34 -7.32
N ALA A 49 9.13 -2.32 -7.27
CA ALA A 49 10.35 -2.32 -8.07
C ALA A 49 10.05 -2.44 -9.57
N GLU A 50 9.06 -3.26 -9.94
CA GLU A 50 8.59 -3.38 -11.33
C GLU A 50 7.92 -2.10 -11.81
N ILE A 51 7.07 -1.47 -10.98
CA ILE A 51 6.44 -0.18 -11.28
C ILE A 51 7.52 0.89 -11.49
N ALA A 52 8.52 0.96 -10.60
CA ALA A 52 9.63 1.90 -10.69
C ALA A 52 10.40 1.72 -12.01
N LYS A 53 10.74 0.47 -12.35
CA LYS A 53 11.42 0.12 -13.60
C LYS A 53 10.60 0.50 -14.84
N LEU A 54 9.33 0.11 -14.90
CA LEU A 54 8.44 0.39 -16.03
C LEU A 54 8.19 1.90 -16.19
N GLY A 55 8.05 2.61 -15.07
CA GLY A 55 7.80 4.03 -15.03
C GLY A 55 9.03 4.91 -15.14
N ARG A 56 10.23 4.32 -15.25
CA ARG A 56 11.53 5.00 -15.30
C ARG A 56 11.69 5.99 -14.14
N MET A 57 11.38 5.53 -12.94
CA MET A 57 11.45 6.29 -11.69
C MET A 57 12.12 5.43 -10.61
N ASP A 58 12.51 6.04 -9.48
CA ASP A 58 12.98 5.27 -8.34
C ASP A 58 11.82 4.69 -7.50
N GLU A 59 12.12 3.74 -6.62
CA GLU A 59 11.08 3.09 -5.80
C GLU A 59 10.38 4.07 -4.85
N LYS A 60 11.08 5.09 -4.34
CA LYS A 60 10.46 6.10 -3.46
C LYS A 60 9.46 6.95 -4.23
N GLN A 61 9.78 7.33 -5.46
CA GLN A 61 8.88 8.02 -6.38
C GLN A 61 7.66 7.14 -6.69
N ALA A 62 7.85 5.85 -6.93
CA ALA A 62 6.76 4.91 -7.18
C ALA A 62 5.82 4.77 -5.96
N VAL A 63 6.37 4.65 -4.74
CA VAL A 63 5.57 4.60 -3.51
C VAL A 63 4.79 5.90 -3.29
N LYS A 64 5.44 7.06 -3.46
CA LYS A 64 4.76 8.36 -3.34
C LYS A 64 3.65 8.55 -4.37
N ALA A 65 3.89 8.13 -5.61
CA ALA A 65 2.89 8.14 -6.67
C ALA A 65 1.69 7.24 -6.32
N LEU A 66 1.95 6.01 -5.86
CA LEU A 66 0.91 5.10 -5.37
C LEU A 66 0.11 5.70 -4.21
N GLN A 67 0.79 6.35 -3.26
CA GLN A 67 0.16 7.02 -2.13
C GLN A 67 -0.75 8.16 -2.63
N ARG A 68 -0.26 8.97 -3.57
CA ARG A 68 -1.02 10.08 -4.14
C ARG A 68 -2.30 9.61 -4.83
N LEU A 69 -2.23 8.50 -5.55
CA LEU A 69 -3.41 7.89 -6.19
C LEU A 69 -4.45 7.42 -5.16
N VAL A 70 -4.03 6.97 -3.97
CA VAL A 70 -4.95 6.62 -2.87
C VAL A 70 -5.59 7.86 -2.26
N GLU A 71 -4.80 8.91 -1.99
CA GLU A 71 -5.30 10.17 -1.43
C GLU A 71 -6.37 10.81 -2.32
N LEU A 72 -6.17 10.73 -3.63
CA LEU A 72 -7.12 11.20 -4.64
C LEU A 72 -8.28 10.23 -4.91
N LYS A 73 -8.37 9.11 -4.16
CA LYS A 73 -9.38 8.06 -4.29
C LYS A 73 -9.45 7.40 -5.68
N ILE A 74 -8.36 7.49 -6.45
CA ILE A 74 -8.21 6.82 -7.75
C ILE A 74 -7.86 5.34 -7.53
N LEU A 75 -7.02 5.07 -6.52
CA LEU A 75 -6.59 3.72 -6.15
C LEU A 75 -7.21 3.29 -4.81
N PRO A 76 -7.77 2.06 -4.71
CA PRO A 76 -8.24 1.54 -3.44
C PRO A 76 -7.10 1.36 -2.43
N LEU A 77 -7.32 1.76 -1.17
CA LEU A 77 -6.34 1.63 -0.08
C LEU A 77 -5.84 0.19 0.11
N LYS A 78 -6.72 -0.81 -0.04
CA LYS A 78 -6.34 -2.23 0.04
C LYS A 78 -5.33 -2.64 -1.02
N LEU A 79 -5.49 -2.14 -2.25
CA LEU A 79 -4.57 -2.44 -3.35
C LEU A 79 -3.20 -1.81 -3.09
N PHE A 80 -3.16 -0.56 -2.62
CA PHE A 80 -1.94 0.10 -2.18
C PHE A 80 -1.19 -0.72 -1.12
N ARG A 81 -1.87 -1.12 -0.04
CA ARG A 81 -1.26 -1.90 1.06
C ARG A 81 -0.65 -3.20 0.55
N ARG A 82 -1.32 -3.87 -0.40
CA ARG A 82 -0.82 -5.11 -1.00
C ARG A 82 0.46 -4.90 -1.83
N MET A 83 0.55 -3.78 -2.55
CA MET A 83 1.70 -3.52 -3.44
C MET A 83 2.91 -2.96 -2.72
N VAL A 84 2.69 -1.99 -1.81
CA VAL A 84 3.76 -1.31 -1.07
C VAL A 84 4.22 -2.13 0.12
N GLY A 85 3.28 -2.77 0.81
CA GLY A 85 3.57 -3.46 2.07
C GLY A 85 3.85 -2.50 3.22
N VAL A 86 3.83 -3.06 4.44
CA VAL A 86 3.89 -2.30 5.70
C VAL A 86 5.16 -1.48 5.83
N PHE A 87 6.32 -2.06 5.49
CA PHE A 87 7.61 -1.43 5.77
C PHE A 87 7.96 -0.30 4.83
N GLN A 88 7.43 -0.31 3.60
CA GLN A 88 7.64 0.75 2.62
C GLN A 88 6.58 1.86 2.71
N ASP A 89 5.54 1.72 3.55
CA ASP A 89 4.55 2.76 3.76
C ASP A 89 5.12 3.84 4.69
N ASP A 90 5.50 4.99 4.12
CA ASP A 90 6.07 6.13 4.85
C ASP A 90 5.05 6.84 5.74
N ARG A 91 3.75 6.51 5.63
CA ARG A 91 2.70 7.09 6.48
C ARG A 91 2.63 6.44 7.86
N LEU A 92 3.24 5.26 8.02
CA LEU A 92 3.30 4.55 9.29
C LEU A 92 4.60 4.86 10.03
N SER A 93 4.50 5.14 11.32
CA SER A 93 5.64 5.20 12.23
C SER A 93 6.35 3.84 12.34
N TRP A 94 7.62 3.85 12.76
CA TRP A 94 8.35 2.61 13.05
C TRP A 94 7.69 1.79 14.16
N SER A 95 7.12 2.45 15.17
CA SER A 95 6.37 1.79 16.25
C SER A 95 5.12 1.11 15.70
N ALA A 96 4.34 1.76 14.83
CA ALA A 96 3.20 1.13 14.16
C ALA A 96 3.59 -0.09 13.32
N LYS A 97 4.69 0.00 12.56
CA LYS A 97 5.21 -1.12 11.76
C LYS A 97 5.61 -2.31 12.65
N GLY A 98 6.36 -2.03 13.73
CA GLY A 98 6.78 -3.04 14.69
C GLY A 98 5.61 -3.68 15.43
N LEU A 99 4.65 -2.87 15.88
CA LEU A 99 3.44 -3.33 16.55
C LEU A 99 2.62 -4.24 15.64
N LEU A 100 2.41 -3.87 14.37
CA LEU A 100 1.69 -4.72 13.43
C LEU A 100 2.39 -6.07 13.21
N LEU A 101 3.73 -6.09 13.16
CA LEU A 101 4.49 -7.34 13.06
C LEU A 101 4.30 -8.21 14.30
N PHE A 102 4.47 -7.63 15.50
CA PHE A 102 4.26 -8.32 16.76
C PHE A 102 2.85 -8.92 16.86
N CYS A 103 1.83 -8.12 16.56
CA CYS A 103 0.45 -8.57 16.59
C CYS A 103 0.22 -9.73 15.60
N LYS A 104 0.83 -9.70 14.40
CA LYS A 104 0.74 -10.82 13.43
C LYS A 104 1.34 -12.12 13.96
N GLU A 105 2.40 -12.05 14.74
CA GLU A 105 3.04 -13.21 15.38
C GLU A 105 2.24 -13.70 16.59
N HIS A 106 1.50 -12.79 17.24
CA HIS A 106 0.70 -13.06 18.43
C HIS A 106 -0.78 -12.71 18.20
N PRO A 107 -1.52 -13.45 17.35
CA PRO A 107 -2.86 -13.07 16.90
C PRO A 107 -3.89 -12.93 18.02
N ARG A 108 -3.69 -13.62 19.16
CA ARG A 108 -4.59 -13.64 20.32
C ARG A 108 -4.17 -12.69 21.44
N VAL A 109 -3.19 -11.82 21.21
CA VAL A 109 -2.76 -10.89 22.24
C VAL A 109 -3.88 -9.89 22.52
N GLU A 110 -4.26 -9.77 23.78
CA GLU A 110 -5.24 -8.78 24.22
C GLU A 110 -4.57 -7.42 24.40
N LEU A 111 -5.30 -6.32 24.18
CA LEU A 111 -4.77 -4.97 24.40
C LEU A 111 -4.21 -4.81 25.80
N HIS A 112 -4.90 -5.34 26.81
CA HIS A 112 -4.47 -5.22 28.20
C HIS A 112 -3.08 -5.82 28.40
N SER A 113 -2.83 -7.03 27.89
CA SER A 113 -1.51 -7.67 27.94
C SER A 113 -0.46 -6.87 27.18
N LEU A 114 -0.83 -6.27 26.05
CA LEU A 114 0.08 -5.45 25.24
C LEU A 114 0.49 -4.16 25.96
N LEU A 115 -0.46 -3.51 26.67
CA LEU A 115 -0.21 -2.35 27.50
C LEU A 115 0.60 -2.70 28.76
N GLU A 116 0.31 -3.84 29.40
CA GLU A 116 1.10 -4.32 30.53
C GLU A 116 2.55 -4.57 30.12
N MET A 117 2.78 -5.20 28.96
CA MET A 117 4.13 -5.42 28.43
C MET A 117 4.88 -4.10 28.20
N ALA A 118 4.22 -3.07 27.66
CA ALA A 118 4.83 -1.76 27.48
C ALA A 118 5.15 -1.04 28.79
N SER A 119 4.26 -1.14 29.77
CA SER A 119 4.51 -0.60 31.11
C SER A 119 5.77 -1.20 31.75
N GLN A 120 6.06 -2.47 31.45
CA GLN A 120 7.24 -3.18 31.95
C GLN A 120 8.52 -2.89 31.15
N SER A 121 8.39 -2.58 29.85
CA SER A 121 9.52 -2.24 28.98
C SER A 121 9.91 -0.75 29.02
N GLY A 122 9.10 0.09 29.69
CA GLY A 122 9.28 1.54 29.71
C GLY A 122 8.83 2.22 28.41
N GLU A 123 8.07 1.52 27.56
CA GLU A 123 7.36 2.13 26.44
C GLU A 123 6.13 2.89 26.94
N ASP A 124 5.88 4.04 26.32
CA ASP A 124 4.74 4.87 26.65
C ASP A 124 3.45 4.22 26.12
N GLU A 125 2.47 3.98 27.00
CA GLU A 125 1.14 3.50 26.63
C GLU A 125 0.51 4.39 25.54
N GLU A 126 0.76 5.70 25.58
CA GLU A 126 0.29 6.63 24.54
C GLU A 126 0.87 6.29 23.16
N ASN A 127 2.11 5.79 23.11
CA ASN A 127 2.77 5.42 21.86
C ASN A 127 2.11 4.19 21.20
N ILE A 128 1.72 3.18 22.00
CA ILE A 128 0.97 2.03 21.50
C ILE A 128 -0.39 2.45 20.96
N ARG A 129 -1.14 3.26 21.72
CA ARG A 129 -2.46 3.73 21.29
C ARG A 129 -2.36 4.53 19.99
N ARG A 130 -1.39 5.44 19.89
CA ARG A 130 -1.13 6.19 18.65
C ARG A 130 -0.78 5.27 17.48
N SER A 131 0.07 4.27 17.72
CA SER A 131 0.45 3.29 16.71
C SER A 131 -0.74 2.46 16.21
N LEU A 132 -1.65 2.05 17.10
CA LEU A 132 -2.91 1.39 16.75
C LEU A 132 -3.84 2.30 15.93
N GLN A 133 -3.93 3.57 16.31
CA GLN A 133 -4.72 4.57 15.56
C GLN A 133 -4.17 4.78 14.15
N GLU A 134 -2.85 4.87 13.97
CA GLU A 134 -2.21 4.94 12.64
C GLU A 134 -2.55 3.71 11.80
N LEU A 135 -2.40 2.51 12.37
CA LEU A 135 -2.72 1.26 11.69
C LEU A 135 -4.20 1.17 11.30
N SER A 136 -5.10 1.65 12.16
CA SER A 136 -6.54 1.74 11.88
C SER A 136 -6.83 2.74 10.74
N LEU A 137 -6.26 3.94 10.82
CA LEU A 137 -6.44 5.03 9.86
C LEU A 137 -6.04 4.61 8.44
N TYR A 138 -4.91 3.91 8.31
CA TYR A 138 -4.41 3.42 7.02
C TYR A 138 -4.92 2.02 6.65
N GLY A 139 -5.90 1.50 7.41
CA GLY A 139 -6.64 0.28 7.10
C GLY A 139 -5.87 -1.02 7.38
N TYR A 140 -4.67 -0.98 7.95
CA TYR A 140 -3.88 -2.18 8.27
C TYR A 140 -4.55 -3.11 9.28
N LEU A 141 -5.48 -2.59 10.10
CA LEU A 141 -6.28 -3.41 11.02
C LEU A 141 -7.56 -3.97 10.38
N ASP A 142 -7.88 -3.69 9.12
CA ASP A 142 -9.09 -4.22 8.46
C ASP A 142 -9.10 -5.75 8.41
N GLU A 143 -7.92 -6.38 8.41
CA GLU A 143 -7.75 -7.84 8.38
C GLU A 143 -7.68 -8.45 9.79
N PHE A 144 -7.72 -7.61 10.83
CA PHE A 144 -7.57 -7.99 12.24
C PHE A 144 -8.72 -7.37 13.07
N PRO A 145 -9.94 -7.94 13.01
CA PRO A 145 -11.12 -7.38 13.66
C PRO A 145 -10.93 -7.17 15.17
N GLU A 146 -10.19 -8.08 15.81
CA GLU A 146 -9.87 -8.06 17.24
C GLU A 146 -9.07 -6.79 17.62
N TRP A 147 -8.14 -6.36 16.77
CA TRP A 147 -7.34 -5.15 17.01
C TRP A 147 -8.04 -3.87 16.59
N ARG A 148 -9.04 -3.97 15.72
CA ARG A 148 -9.84 -2.81 15.34
C ARG A 148 -10.68 -2.30 16.51
N GLN A 149 -11.17 -3.20 17.37
CA GLN A 149 -11.90 -2.83 18.59
C GLN A 149 -11.00 -2.10 19.60
N ILE A 150 -9.72 -2.42 19.56
CA ILE A 150 -8.67 -1.92 20.45
C ILE A 150 -8.19 -0.50 20.07
N ALA A 151 -8.35 -0.12 18.80
CA ALA A 151 -7.86 1.17 18.28
C ALA A 151 -8.84 2.36 18.47
N ASN A 152 -10.05 2.11 19.02
CA ASN A 152 -11.09 3.13 19.26
C ASN A 152 -11.14 3.60 20.71
#